data_AF-A0A969ASB8-F1
#
_entry.id   AF-A0A969ASB8-F1
#
_cell.length_a   1.000
_cell.length_b   1.000
_cell.length_c   1.000
_cell.angle_alpha   90.00
_cell.angle_beta   90.00
_cell.angle_gamma   90.00
#
_symmetry.space_group_name_H-M   'P 1'
#
loop_
_entity.id
_entity.type
_entity.pdbx_description
1 polymer ?
#
loop_
_entity_poly.entity_id
_entity_poly.type
_entity_poly.pdbx_seq_one_letter_code
_entity_poly.pdbx_strand_id
1 'polypeptide(L)' 'MKLLLDTHTFIWWDSQSRQLPSDMLTLLKHPESQLLVSLVSFWEIQIKAHLGKLELRAPLMDIIKQQGNRP' A
#
# COMPACT_ATOMS: atom_id res chain seq x y z
N MET A 1 11.93 6.45 11.01
CA MET A 1 12.35 6.88 9.64
C MET A 1 11.11 7.12 8.78
N LYS A 2 11.12 8.08 7.84
CA LYS A 2 9.98 8.30 6.92
C LYS A 2 10.18 7.53 5.62
N LEU A 3 9.19 6.73 5.22
CA LEU A 3 9.21 5.92 4.00
C LEU A 3 8.05 6.35 3.09
N LEU A 4 8.36 6.95 1.95
CA LEU A 4 7.37 7.22 0.92
C LEU A 4 7.23 5.99 0.03
N LEU A 5 6.03 5.41 -0.01
CA LEU A 5 5.76 4.22 -0.79
C LEU A 5 5.34 4.60 -2.21
N ASP A 6 5.84 3.84 -3.18
CA ASP A 6 5.27 3.82 -4.53
C ASP A 6 3.89 3.13 -4.51
N THR A 7 3.04 3.48 -5.48
CA THR A 7 1.72 2.88 -5.71
C THR A 7 1.81 1.34 -5.74
N HIS A 8 2.78 0.76 -6.45
CA HIS A 8 2.90 -0.71 -6.55
C HIS A 8 3.33 -1.34 -5.21
N THR A 9 4.22 -0.66 -4.47
CA THR A 9 4.69 -1.14 -3.16
C THR A 9 3.53 -1.21 -2.18
N PHE A 10 2.65 -0.20 -2.17
CA PHE A 10 1.44 -0.20 -1.34
C PHE A 10 0.49 -1.36 -1.68
N ILE A 11 0.24 -1.60 -2.97
CA ILE A 11 -0.64 -2.69 -3.43
C ILE A 11 -0.08 -4.06 -3.02
N TRP A 12 1.23 -4.28 -3.21
CA TRP A 12 1.87 -5.53 -2.81
C TRP A 12 1.92 -5.70 -1.31
N TRP A 13 2.18 -4.64 -0.55
CA TRP A 13 2.14 -4.68 0.90
C TRP A 13 0.76 -5.14 1.43
N ASP A 14 -0.31 -4.69 0.78
CA ASP A 14 -1.67 -5.04 1.14
C ASP A 14 -2.04 -6.51 0.80
N SER A 15 -1.73 -6.94 -0.43
CA SER A 15 -2.32 -8.16 -1.01
C SER A 15 -1.31 -9.24 -1.40
N GLN A 16 -0.04 -8.88 -1.60
CA GLN A 16 0.98 -9.74 -2.20
C GLN A 16 2.35 -9.52 -1.54
N SER A 17 2.40 -9.49 -0.21
CA SER A 17 3.61 -9.10 0.54
C SER A 17 4.83 -9.98 0.25
N ARG A 18 4.62 -11.21 -0.23
CA ARG A 18 5.67 -12.11 -0.70
C ARG A 18 6.46 -11.61 -1.91
N GLN A 19 5.92 -10.63 -2.67
CA GLN A 19 6.62 -9.99 -3.79
C GLN A 19 7.56 -8.88 -3.33
N LEU A 20 7.47 -8.45 -2.07
CA LEU A 20 8.38 -7.45 -1.51
C LEU A 20 9.64 -8.13 -0.98
N PRO A 21 10.83 -7.55 -1.23
CA PRO A 21 12.07 -8.02 -0.63
C PRO A 21 11.99 -8.08 0.90
N SER A 22 12.68 -9.04 1.52
CA SER A 22 12.71 -9.25 2.97
C SER A 22 13.10 -7.99 3.75
N ASP A 23 14.06 -7.24 3.22
CA ASP A 23 14.59 -6.04 3.88
C ASP A 23 13.56 -4.91 3.85
N MET A 24 12.82 -4.79 2.74
CA MET A 24 11.69 -3.88 2.63
C MET A 24 10.57 -4.26 3.60
N LEU A 25 10.22 -5.55 3.70
CA LEU A 25 9.23 -6.02 4.66
C LEU A 25 9.65 -5.70 6.11
N THR A 26 10.93 -5.77 6.41
CA THR A 26 11.48 -5.44 7.72
C THR A 26 11.32 -3.94 8.00
N LEU A 27 11.63 -3.09 7.02
CA LEU A 27 11.43 -1.63 7.12
C LEU A 27 9.96 -1.23 7.27
N LEU A 28 9.06 -1.88 6.53
CA LEU A 28 7.61 -1.61 6.54
C LEU A 28 6.94 -2.05 7.86
N LYS A 29 7.48 -3.08 8.52
CA LYS A 29 6.99 -3.58 9.82
C LYS A 29 7.64 -2.91 11.02
N HIS A 30 8.65 -2.08 10.79
CA HIS A 30 9.39 -1.47 11.88
C HIS A 30 8.51 -0.42 12.57
N PRO A 31 8.30 -0.49 13.89
CA PRO A 31 7.35 0.37 14.60
C PRO A 31 7.72 1.87 14.55
N GLU A 32 9.01 2.18 14.39
CA GLU A 32 9.47 3.57 14.22
C GLU A 32 9.46 4.08 12.77
N SER A 33 9.00 3.26 11.82
CA SER A 33 8.84 3.66 10.42
C SER A 33 7.52 4.39 10.22
N GLN A 34 7.59 5.66 9.82
CA GLN A 34 6.41 6.39 9.37
C GLN A 34 6.21 6.13 7.88
N LEU A 35 5.20 5.34 7.56
CA LEU A 35 4.81 5.05 6.18
C LEU A 35 3.99 6.20 5.61
N LEU A 36 4.40 6.70 4.46
CA LEU A 36 3.74 7.79 3.73
C LEU A 36 3.29 7.24 2.37
N VAL A 37 2.08 7.61 1.96
CA VAL A 37 1.56 7.32 0.62
C VAL A 37 1.03 8.62 0.05
N SER A 38 1.37 8.90 -1.21
CA SER A 38 0.84 10.09 -1.90
C SER A 38 -0.66 9.94 -2.14
N LEU A 39 -1.40 11.04 -1.99
CA LEU A 39 -2.81 11.10 -2.37
C LEU A 39 -3.01 10.73 -3.85
N VAL A 40 -2.06 11.12 -4.72
CA VAL A 40 -2.09 10.82 -6.16
C VAL A 40 -2.06 9.31 -6.41
N SER A 41 -1.32 8.54 -5.61
CA SER A 41 -1.30 7.07 -5.72
C SER A 41 -2.70 6.48 -5.52
N PHE A 42 -3.51 7.03 -4.60
CA PHE A 42 -4.88 6.56 -4.42
C PHE A 42 -5.79 6.88 -5.61
N TRP A 43 -5.61 8.04 -6.25
CA TRP A 43 -6.34 8.36 -7.48
C TRP A 43 -5.96 7.42 -8.63
N GLU A 44 -4.67 7.16 -8.83
CA GLU A 44 -4.21 6.20 -9.83
C GLU A 44 -4.77 4.80 -9.60
N ILE A 45 -4.78 4.34 -8.35
CA ILE A 45 -5.36 3.04 -7.97
C ILE A 45 -6.84 3.01 -8.31
N GLN A 46 -7.60 4.04 -7.91
CA GLN A 46 -9.03 4.10 -8.15
C GLN A 46 -9.38 4.12 -9.64
N ILE A 47 -8.63 4.89 -10.43
CA ILE A 47 -8.81 4.96 -11.89
C ILE A 47 -8.50 3.59 -12.52
N LYS A 48 -7.38 2.96 -12.15
CA LYS A 48 -7.00 1.64 -12.67
C LYS A 48 -8.02 0.56 -12.29
N ALA A 49 -8.55 0.60 -11.07
CA ALA A 49 -9.56 -0.33 -10.60
C ALA A 49 -10.89 -0.15 -11.36
N HIS A 50 -11.33 1.09 -11.55
CA HIS A 50 -12.54 1.38 -12.32
C HIS A 50 -12.42 0.96 -13.79
N LEU A 51 -11.23 1.07 -14.38
CA LEU A 51 -10.95 0.61 -15.74
C LEU A 51 -10.75 -0.92 -15.86
N GLY A 52 -10.88 -1.68 -14.75
CA GLY A 52 -10.63 -3.14 -14.74
C GLY A 52 -9.17 -3.52 -14.95
N LYS A 53 -8.23 -2.57 -14.86
CA LYS A 53 -6.78 -2.80 -15.03
C LYS A 53 -6.07 -3.22 -13.74
N LEU A 54 -6.76 -3.13 -12.61
CA LEU A 54 -6.24 -3.48 -11.30
C LEU A 54 -7.37 -4.07 -10.47
N GLU A 55 -7.24 -5.31 -10.06
CA GLU A 55 -8.16 -5.93 -9.11
C GLU A 55 -7.68 -5.68 -7.69
N LEU A 56 -8.59 -5.21 -6.83
CA LEU A 56 -8.34 -4.99 -5.41
C LEU A 56 -9.08 -6.07 -4.62
N ARG A 57 -8.46 -6.53 -3.53
CA ARG A 57 -9.08 -7.55 -2.65
C ARG A 57 -10.33 -7.06 -1.91
N ALA A 58 -10.50 -5.75 -1.81
CA ALA A 58 -11.61 -5.07 -1.16
C ALA A 58 -11.74 -3.65 -1.73
N PRO A 59 -12.81 -2.90 -1.43
CA PRO A 59 -12.91 -1.49 -1.78
C PRO A 59 -11.69 -0.70 -1.29
N LEU A 60 -11.17 0.21 -2.11
CA LEU A 60 -9.96 0.97 -1.80
C LEU A 60 -10.02 1.67 -0.44
N MET A 61 -11.18 2.22 -0.08
CA MET A 61 -11.37 2.89 1.22
C MET A 61 -11.21 1.95 2.41
N ASP A 62 -11.59 0.68 2.28
CA ASP A 62 -11.46 -0.30 3.35
C ASP A 62 -9.99 -0.71 3.52
N ILE A 63 -9.27 -0.86 2.39
CA ILE A 63 -7.82 -1.08 2.38
C ILE A 63 -7.09 0.06 3.10
N ILE A 64 -7.41 1.32 2.76
CA ILE A 64 -6.78 2.49 3.38
C ILE A 64 -7.02 2.51 4.90
N LYS A 65 -8.26 2.28 5.34
CA LYS A 65 -8.61 2.24 6.77
C LYS A 65 -7.86 1.12 7.50
N GLN A 66 -7.77 -0.06 6.90
CA GLN A 66 -7.08 -1.20 7.52
C GLN A 66 -5.58 -0.94 7.67
N GLN A 67 -4.94 -0.34 6.66
CA GLN A 67 -3.51 -0.02 6.72
C GLN A 67 -3.21 1.18 7.64
N GLY A 68 -4.10 2.17 7.70
CA GLY A 68 -3.96 3.30 8.62
C GLY A 68 -4.10 2.94 10.11
N ASN A 69 -4.75 1.82 10.41
CA ASN A 69 -4.93 1.30 11.77
C ASN A 69 -3.94 0.18 12.13
N ARG A 70 -2.99 -0.15 11.26
CA ARG A 70 -1.93 -1.09 11.62
C ARG A 70 -0.92 -0.40 12.55
N PRO A 71 -0.51 -1.08 13.64
CA PRO A 71 0.48 -0.56 14.57
C PRO A 71 1.85 -0.41 13.91
#